data_AF-A0A1I2ME26-F1
#
_entry.id   AF-A0A1I2ME26-F1
#
_cell.length_a   1.000
_cell.length_b   1.000
_cell.length_c   1.000
_cell.angle_alpha   90.00
_cell.angle_beta   90.00
_cell.angle_gamma   90.00
#
_symmetry.space_group_name_H-M   'P 1'
#
loop_
_entity.id
_entity.type
_entity.pdbx_description
1 polymer ?
#
loop_
_entity_poly.entity_id
_entity_poly.type
_entity_poly.pdbx_seq_one_letter_code
_entity_poly.pdbx_strand_id
1 'polypeptide(L)' 'MTFFQHPAAFQEAQRRIQYARETEATLLDLSNLRLRVLPPLEGLRQIASLDLSGSDALASLSGLEALTQLTS' A
#
# COMPACT_ATOMS: atom_id res chain seq x y z
N MET A 1 15.67 9.50 16.11
CA MET A 1 14.23 9.34 16.44
C MET A 1 13.75 8.09 15.75
N THR A 2 13.45 7.03 16.49
CA THR A 2 13.05 5.74 15.93
C THR A 2 11.60 5.81 15.49
N PHE A 3 11.40 5.95 14.18
CA PHE A 3 10.09 5.88 13.54
C PHE A 3 9.59 4.44 13.55
N PHE A 4 8.99 4.00 14.65
CA PHE A 4 8.39 2.67 14.72
C PHE A 4 7.09 2.65 13.90
N GLN A 5 7.16 2.02 12.72
CA GLN A 5 5.96 1.55 12.03
C GLN A 5 5.38 0.36 12.80
N HIS A 6 4.06 0.26 12.88
CA HIS A 6 3.42 -0.86 13.54
C HIS A 6 3.68 -2.15 12.72
N PRO A 7 4.43 -3.13 13.25
CA PRO A 7 4.89 -4.28 12.46
C PRO A 7 3.73 -5.09 11.89
N ALA A 8 2.63 -5.24 12.64
CA ALA A 8 1.45 -5.95 12.16
C ALA A 8 0.74 -5.23 10.99
N ALA A 9 0.70 -3.89 11.00
CA ALA A 9 0.05 -3.14 9.92
C ALA A 9 0.88 -3.22 8.63
N PHE A 10 2.20 -3.15 8.76
CA PHE A 10 3.10 -3.31 7.63
C PHE A 10 3.05 -4.72 7.04
N GLN A 11 3.05 -5.75 7.90
CA GLN A 11 2.92 -7.14 7.47
C GLN A 11 1.59 -7.39 6.75
N GLU A 12 0.49 -6.84 7.27
CA GLU A 12 -0.82 -6.95 6.62
C GLU A 12 -0.84 -6.23 5.26
N ALA A 13 -0.25 -5.04 5.17
CA ALA A 13 -0.10 -4.34 3.88
C ALA A 13 0.66 -5.18 2.85
N GLN A 14 1.79 -5.78 3.25
CA GLN A 14 2.56 -6.68 2.39
C GLN A 14 1.75 -7.89 1.94
N ARG A 15 0.93 -8.46 2.82
CA ARG A 15 0.05 -9.58 2.50
C ARG A 15 -0.97 -9.19 1.43
N ARG A 16 -1.61 -8.02 1.57
CA ARG A 16 -2.60 -7.52 0.60
C ARG A 16 -1.98 -7.18 -0.75
N ILE A 17 -0.78 -6.59 -0.75
CA ILE A 17 0.03 -6.35 -1.95
C ILE A 17 0.32 -7.67 -2.66
N GLN A 18 0.82 -8.67 -1.92
CA GLN A 18 1.14 -9.97 -2.49
C GLN A 18 -0.09 -10.66 -3.06
N TYR A 19 -1.21 -10.62 -2.34
CA TYR A 19 -2.48 -11.14 -2.81
C TYR A 19 -2.91 -10.47 -4.13
N ALA A 20 -2.86 -9.13 -4.20
CA ALA A 20 -3.21 -8.39 -5.41
C ALA A 20 -2.28 -8.72 -6.60
N ARG A 21 -1.01 -9.05 -6.35
CA ARG A 21 -0.08 -9.52 -7.38
C ARG A 21 -0.46 -10.90 -7.89
N GLU A 22 -0.78 -11.82 -6.98
CA GLU A 22 -1.12 -13.21 -7.28
C GLU A 22 -2.47 -13.33 -8.00
N THR A 23 -3.43 -12.47 -7.67
CA THR A 23 -4.77 -12.49 -8.27
C THR A 23 -4.92 -11.51 -9.43
N GLU A 24 -3.84 -10.82 -9.84
CA GLU A 24 -3.88 -9.75 -10.85
C GLU A 24 -4.99 -8.72 -10.57
N ALA A 25 -5.21 -8.40 -9.28
CA ALA A 25 -6.25 -7.45 -8.89
C ALA A 25 -5.91 -6.06 -9.44
N THR A 26 -6.95 -5.31 -9.81
CA THR A 26 -6.84 -3.91 -10.24
C THR A 26 -7.10 -2.91 -9.11
N LEU A 27 -7.59 -3.40 -7.97
CA LEU A 27 -7.84 -2.61 -6.77
C LEU A 27 -6.95 -3.15 -5.63
N LEU A 28 -6.22 -2.25 -4.98
CA LEU A 28 -5.46 -2.54 -3.77
C LEU A 28 -6.07 -1.78 -2.59
N ASP A 29 -6.59 -2.52 -1.63
CA ASP A 29 -7.15 -1.96 -0.40
C ASP A 29 -6.10 -2.02 0.72
N LEU A 30 -5.57 -0.86 1.13
CA LEU A 30 -4.74 -0.69 2.32
C LEU A 30 -5.45 0.17 3.38
N SER A 31 -6.78 0.26 3.31
CA SER A 31 -7.59 1.01 4.25
C SER A 31 -7.47 0.46 5.67
N ASN A 32 -7.66 1.36 6.64
CA ASN A 32 -7.57 1.10 8.08
C ASN A 32 -6.23 0.50 8.54
N LEU A 33 -5.18 0.62 7.75
CA LEU A 33 -3.83 0.27 8.16
C LEU A 33 -3.16 1.51 8.74
N ARG A 34 -2.71 1.44 9.99
CA ARG A 34 -1.92 2.52 10.64
C ARG A 34 -0.48 2.57 10.10
N LEU A 35 -0.36 2.69 8.78
CA LEU A 35 0.90 2.81 8.06
C LEU A 35 1.41 4.24 8.19
N ARG A 36 2.70 4.37 8.52
CA ARG A 36 3.40 5.66 8.40
C ARG A 36 4.07 5.83 7.05
N VAL A 37 4.43 4.70 6.44
CA VAL A 37 5.12 4.60 5.16
C VAL A 37 4.49 3.44 4.38
N LEU A 38 4.28 3.63 3.08
CA LEU A 38 3.81 2.57 2.21
C LEU A 38 4.91 1.51 1.99
N PRO A 39 4.58 0.21 1.99
CA PRO A 39 5.50 -0.81 1.51
C PRO A 39 5.82 -0.57 0.03
N PRO A 40 6.94 -1.12 -0.48
CA PRO A 40 7.23 -1.06 -1.90
C PRO A 40 6.12 -1.74 -2.72
N LEU A 41 5.57 -1.01 -3.68
CA LEU A 41 4.49 -1.46 -4.58
C LEU A 41 5.02 -1.91 -5.95
N GLU A 42 6.32 -2.23 -6.02
CA GLU A 42 6.97 -2.66 -7.26
C GLU A 42 6.33 -3.93 -7.83
N GLY A 43 6.10 -3.93 -9.15
CA GLY A 43 5.49 -5.06 -9.85
C GLY A 43 3.96 -5.09 -9.82
N LEU A 44 3.30 -4.15 -9.14
CA LEU A 44 1.84 -3.96 -9.19
C LEU A 44 1.41 -3.08 -10.38
N ARG A 45 1.75 -3.49 -11.60
CA ARG A 45 1.47 -2.68 -12.80
C ARG A 45 -0.01 -2.61 -13.16
N GLN A 46 -0.81 -3.57 -12.69
CA GLN A 46 -2.24 -3.66 -12.98
C GLN A 46 -3.14 -2.84 -12.06
N ILE A 47 -2.61 -2.28 -10.96
CA ILE A 47 -3.40 -1.52 -9.99
C ILE A 47 -3.85 -0.20 -10.62
N ALA A 48 -5.17 -0.06 -10.75
CA ALA A 48 -5.86 1.13 -11.22
C ALA A 48 -6.46 1.94 -10.06
N SER A 49 -6.75 1.30 -8.93
CA SER A 49 -7.34 1.94 -7.75
C SER A 49 -6.62 1.54 -6.47
N LEU A 50 -6.32 2.51 -5.61
CA LEU A 50 -5.70 2.30 -4.31
C LEU A 50 -6.53 2.98 -3.23
N ASP A 51 -6.98 2.19 -2.24
CA ASP A 51 -7.66 2.72 -1.07
C ASP A 51 -6.68 2.83 0.11
N LEU A 52 -6.49 4.05 0.60
CA LEU A 52 -5.69 4.36 1.79
C LEU A 52 -6.55 4.94 2.93
N SER A 53 -7.88 4.87 2.83
CA SER A 53 -8.80 5.46 3.80
C SER A 53 -8.54 4.96 5.23
N GLY A 54 -8.63 5.84 6.22
CA GLY A 54 -8.30 5.50 7.62
C GLY A 54 -6.81 5.26 7.91
N SER A 55 -5.91 5.58 6.96
CA SER A 55 -4.45 5.63 7.18
C SER A 55 -4.01 7.02 7.66
N ASP A 56 -4.55 7.50 8.78
CA ASP A 56 -4.32 8.88 9.27
C ASP A 56 -2.86 9.14 9.70
N ALA A 57 -2.08 8.07 9.88
CA ALA A 57 -0.68 8.13 10.29
C ALA A 57 0.30 8.25 9.11
N LEU A 58 -0.20 8.20 7.87
CA LEU A 58 0.63 8.13 6.67
C LEU A 58 1.33 9.47 6.44
N ALA A 59 2.64 9.49 6.66
CA ALA A 59 3.44 10.71 6.58
C ALA A 59 4.00 10.96 5.17
N SER A 60 4.11 9.90 4.35
CA SER A 60 4.61 9.99 2.98
C SER A 60 3.94 8.95 2.08
N LEU A 61 3.73 9.35 0.83
CA LEU A 61 3.27 8.51 -0.28
C LEU A 61 4.43 7.96 -1.13
N SER A 62 5.67 8.04 -0.65
CA SER A 62 6.83 7.42 -1.29
C SER A 62 6.56 5.94 -1.54
N GLY A 63 6.69 5.50 -2.79
CA GLY A 63 6.39 4.13 -3.23
C GLY A 63 5.21 4.00 -4.18
N LEU A 64 4.35 5.03 -4.31
CA LEU A 64 3.30 5.07 -5.35
C LEU A 64 3.85 5.22 -6.77
N GLU A 65 5.10 5.66 -6.92
CA GLU A 65 5.74 5.88 -8.23
C GLU A 65 5.78 4.62 -9.10
N ALA A 66 5.74 3.43 -8.49
CA ALA A 66 5.67 2.17 -9.20
C ALA A 66 4.29 1.87 -9.80
N LEU A 67 3.23 2.53 -9.30
CA LEU A 67 1.85 2.36 -9.76
C LEU A 67 1.54 3.28 -10.95
N THR A 68 2.10 2.94 -12.11
CA THR A 68 1.97 3.76 -13.33
C THR A 68 0.56 3.81 -13.91
N GLN A 69 -0.31 2.86 -13.54
CA GLN A 69 -1.70 2.76 -14.02
C GLN A 69 -2.72 3.32 -13.02
N LEU A 70 -2.27 3.94 -11.92
CA LEU A 70 -3.17 4.49 -10.92
C LEU A 70 -4.00 5.62 -11.54
N THR A 71 -5.30 5.37 -11.69
CA THR A 71 -6.28 6.36 -12.14
C THR A 71 -6.96 6.95 -10.91
N SER A 72 -6.92 8.28 -10.80
CA SER A 72 -7.43 9.04 -9.65
C SER A 72 -8.94 8.93 -9.44
#